data_AF-A0ABD0NFW7-F1
#
_entry.id   AF-A0ABD0NFW7-F1
#
_cell.length_a   1.000
_cell.length_b   1.000
_cell.length_c   1.000
_cell.angle_alpha   90.00
_cell.angle_beta   90.00
_cell.angle_gamma   90.00
#
_symmetry.space_group_name_H-M   'P 1'
#
loop_
_entity.id
_entity.type
_entity.pdbx_description
1 polymer ?
#
loop_
_entity_poly.entity_id
_entity_poly.type
_entity_poly.pdbx_seq_one_letter_code
_entity_poly.pdbx_strand_id
1 'polypeptide(L)'
;MADACFLSDIFKHLNDLNLGLQGRDKTVIDLVEQMRAFQVKLDLFADDLSTGRMLHFPTLRKCISSPAQITDVMTDFIAMLKNNFAGRLDGLDLPTELAVFVRDPFTVAIEGDLSARAKKLVPSIDEGKFTLKLVDMQSSVTMAQELSTNGPAMFWTDVNAHQFPNIKKVAIVMLSMFGSTYT
;
A
#
# COMPACT_ATOMS: atom_id res chain seq x y z
N MET A 1 1.48 -13.75 32.90
CA MET A 1 2.65 -12.90 32.54
C MET A 1 3.01 -13.05 31.07
N ALA A 2 3.08 -14.28 30.54
CA ALA A 2 3.29 -14.54 29.10
C ALA A 2 2.28 -13.81 28.19
N ASP A 3 0.98 -13.87 28.50
CA ASP A 3 -0.06 -13.17 27.71
C ASP A 3 0.14 -11.66 27.64
N ALA A 4 0.52 -11.04 28.76
CA ALA A 4 0.81 -9.61 28.79
C ALA A 4 2.04 -9.25 27.95
N CYS A 5 3.08 -10.10 27.97
CA CYS A 5 4.27 -9.92 27.14
C CYS A 5 3.96 -10.09 25.64
N PHE A 6 3.12 -11.07 25.28
CA PHE A 6 2.61 -11.24 23.93
C PHE A 6 1.81 -10.02 23.46
N LEU A 7 0.86 -9.55 24.26
CA LEU A 7 0.04 -8.38 23.95
C LEU A 7 0.91 -7.12 23.80
N SER A 8 1.94 -6.97 24.62
CA SER A 8 2.90 -5.87 24.51
C SER A 8 3.58 -5.85 23.13
N ASP A 9 4.05 -7.00 22.64
CA ASP A 9 4.68 -7.09 21.32
C ASP A 9 3.66 -6.83 20.19
N ILE A 10 2.44 -7.38 20.29
CA ILE A 10 1.40 -7.18 19.27
C ILE A 10 0.88 -5.75 19.20
N PHE A 11 0.64 -5.11 20.35
CA PHE A 11 0.24 -3.71 20.37
C PHE A 11 1.33 -2.80 19.82
N LYS A 12 2.60 -3.15 20.00
CA LYS A 12 3.69 -2.43 19.34
C LYS A 12 3.57 -2.53 17.81
N HIS A 13 3.42 -3.74 17.25
CA HIS A 13 3.26 -3.92 15.80
C HIS A 13 2.02 -3.19 15.23
N LEU A 14 0.89 -3.22 15.96
CA LEU A 14 -0.33 -2.50 15.58
C LEU A 14 -0.14 -0.99 15.66
N ASN A 15 0.58 -0.50 16.67
CA ASN A 15 0.89 0.92 16.80
C ASN A 15 1.83 1.40 15.69
N ASP A 16 2.84 0.60 15.34
CA ASP A 16 3.75 0.90 14.25
C ASP A 16 3.01 0.98 12.90
N LEU A 17 2.06 0.06 12.66
CA LEU A 17 1.16 0.16 11.51
C LEU A 17 0.33 1.45 11.58
N ASN A 18 -0.33 1.71 12.70
CA ASN A 18 -1.18 2.88 12.87
C ASN A 18 -0.43 4.19 12.63
N LEU A 19 0.79 4.32 13.16
CA LEU A 19 1.65 5.47 12.91
C LEU A 19 2.04 5.58 11.43
N GLY A 20 2.32 4.46 10.76
CA GLY A 20 2.65 4.44 9.33
C GLY A 20 1.49 4.81 8.41
N LEU A 21 0.25 4.50 8.82
CA LEU A 21 -0.98 4.90 8.12
C LEU A 21 -1.34 6.37 8.35
N GLN A 22 -0.80 6.99 9.39
CA GLN A 22 -1.03 8.39 9.73
C GLN A 22 0.07 9.29 9.14
N GLY A 23 -0.25 10.59 9.05
CA GLY A 23 0.69 11.62 8.61
C GLY A 23 0.19 12.41 7.42
N ARG A 24 0.84 13.54 7.17
CA ARG A 24 0.67 14.30 5.94
C ARG A 24 1.43 13.58 4.82
N ASP A 25 1.02 13.81 3.58
CA ASP A 25 1.68 13.28 2.37
C ASP A 25 1.60 11.76 2.18
N LYS A 26 0.64 11.08 2.83
CA LYS A 26 0.30 9.67 2.58
C LYS A 26 -0.80 9.58 1.53
N THR A 27 -0.49 8.94 0.40
CA THR A 27 -1.47 8.63 -0.64
C THR A 27 -2.23 7.35 -0.30
N VAL A 28 -3.38 7.13 -0.93
CA VAL A 28 -4.09 5.84 -0.83
C VAL A 28 -3.20 4.65 -1.24
N ILE A 29 -2.23 4.85 -2.15
CA ILE A 29 -1.27 3.81 -2.54
C ILE A 29 -0.44 3.40 -1.32
N ASP A 30 0.13 4.38 -0.61
CA ASP A 30 0.97 4.14 0.58
C ASP A 30 0.18 3.38 1.66
N LEU A 31 -1.11 3.68 1.79
CA LEU A 31 -1.99 3.02 2.75
C LEU A 31 -2.26 1.57 2.34
N VAL A 32 -2.60 1.33 1.08
CA VAL A 32 -2.85 -0.02 0.54
C VAL A 32 -1.59 -0.88 0.65
N GLU A 33 -0.43 -0.35 0.27
CA GLU A 33 0.85 -1.05 0.36
C GLU A 33 1.18 -1.44 1.80
N GLN A 34 1.02 -0.52 2.76
CA GLN A 34 1.27 -0.79 4.17
C GLN A 34 0.28 -1.81 4.75
N MET A 35 -1.01 -1.73 4.39
CA MET A 35 -2.02 -2.68 4.81
C MET A 35 -1.76 -4.08 4.26
N ARG A 36 -1.42 -4.21 2.97
CA ARG A 36 -1.03 -5.48 2.35
C ARG A 36 0.23 -6.05 2.99
N ALA A 37 1.24 -5.22 3.21
CA ALA A 37 2.46 -5.65 3.90
C ALA A 37 2.16 -6.14 5.32
N PHE A 38 1.23 -5.51 6.03
CA PHE A 38 0.83 -5.94 7.37
C PHE A 38 0.07 -7.26 7.36
N GLN A 39 -0.81 -7.50 6.38
CA GLN A 39 -1.45 -8.81 6.19
C GLN A 39 -0.39 -9.92 6.08
N VAL A 40 0.64 -9.73 5.26
CA VAL A 40 1.76 -10.69 5.12
C VAL A 40 2.58 -10.80 6.42
N LYS A 41 2.78 -9.70 7.17
CA LYS A 41 3.43 -9.76 8.49
C LYS A 41 2.63 -10.59 9.49
N LEU A 42 1.28 -10.56 9.45
CA LEU A 42 0.47 -11.40 10.31
C LEU A 42 0.64 -12.90 10.00
N ASP A 43 0.83 -13.27 8.74
CA ASP A 43 1.22 -14.64 8.37
C ASP A 43 2.58 -15.00 8.97
N LEU A 44 3.57 -14.13 8.80
CA LEU A 44 4.91 -14.31 9.37
C LEU A 44 4.87 -14.45 10.91
N PHE A 45 4.02 -13.67 11.59
CA PHE A 45 3.87 -13.72 13.04
C PHE A 45 3.22 -15.03 13.50
N ALA A 46 2.24 -15.53 12.76
CA ALA A 46 1.64 -16.83 13.03
C ALA A 46 2.68 -17.96 12.92
N ASP A 47 3.51 -17.94 11.86
CA ASP A 47 4.58 -18.92 11.64
C ASP A 47 5.69 -18.82 12.70
N ASP A 48 6.05 -17.60 13.11
CA ASP A 48 7.07 -17.36 14.12
C ASP A 48 6.65 -17.84 15.52
N LEU A 49 5.35 -17.79 15.84
CA LEU A 49 4.78 -18.39 17.05
C LEU A 49 4.70 -19.91 16.94
N SER A 50 4.18 -20.45 15.82
CA SER A 50 4.01 -21.91 15.65
C SER A 50 5.33 -22.67 15.67
N THR A 51 6.39 -22.06 15.15
CA THR A 51 7.77 -22.60 15.19
C THR A 51 8.48 -22.36 16.51
N GLY A 52 7.90 -21.56 17.42
CA GLY A 52 8.50 -21.23 18.72
C GLY A 52 9.76 -20.35 18.65
N ARG A 53 10.06 -19.76 17.48
CA ARG A 53 11.28 -18.95 17.29
C ARG A 53 11.16 -17.57 17.95
N MET A 54 9.96 -16.99 17.92
CA MET A 54 9.63 -15.70 18.56
C MET A 54 10.59 -14.57 18.18
N LEU A 55 11.00 -14.50 16.91
CA LEU A 55 11.85 -13.42 16.39
C LEU A 55 11.14 -12.06 16.41
N HIS A 56 9.83 -12.05 16.23
CA HIS A 56 8.98 -10.86 16.19
C HIS A 56 8.25 -10.61 17.52
N PHE A 57 8.51 -11.46 18.53
CA PHE A 57 7.94 -11.36 19.86
C PHE A 57 9.05 -11.33 20.93
N PRO A 58 9.91 -10.30 20.92
CA PRO A 58 11.09 -10.24 21.79
C PRO A 58 10.74 -10.11 23.28
N THR A 59 9.58 -9.52 23.61
CA THR A 59 9.13 -9.39 25.00
C THR A 59 8.60 -10.74 25.48
N LEU A 60 7.76 -11.41 24.68
CA LEU A 60 7.28 -12.76 24.97
C LEU A 60 8.44 -13.75 25.15
N ARG A 61 9.43 -13.71 24.24
CA ARG A 61 10.62 -14.57 24.29
C ARG A 61 11.41 -14.45 25.60
N LYS A 62 11.38 -13.27 26.25
CA LYS A 62 12.01 -13.05 27.56
C LYS A 62 11.15 -13.53 28.73
N CYS A 63 9.82 -13.57 28.56
CA CYS A 63 8.87 -13.92 29.60
C CYS A 63 8.59 -15.42 29.71
N ILE A 64 8.95 -16.21 28.69
CA ILE A 64 8.76 -17.66 28.68
C ILE A 64 10.09 -18.40 28.61
N SER A 65 10.16 -19.56 29.25
CA SER A 65 11.34 -20.42 29.32
C SER A 65 11.33 -21.53 28.27
N SER A 66 10.16 -21.82 27.68
CA SER A 66 9.98 -22.85 26.65
C SER A 66 8.87 -22.46 25.66
N PRO A 67 8.99 -22.80 24.36
CA PRO A 67 7.90 -22.65 23.39
C PRO A 67 6.60 -23.35 23.78
N ALA A 68 6.63 -24.37 24.64
CA ALA A 68 5.43 -25.04 25.15
C ALA A 68 4.52 -24.13 26.00
N GLN A 69 4.98 -22.92 26.34
CA GLN A 69 4.20 -21.90 27.05
C GLN A 69 3.46 -20.94 26.10
N ILE A 70 3.61 -21.10 24.78
CA ILE A 70 2.77 -20.42 23.80
C ILE A 70 1.38 -21.07 23.87
N THR A 71 0.36 -20.24 24.09
CA THR A 71 -1.00 -20.72 24.31
C THR A 71 -1.84 -20.61 23.03
N ASP A 72 -2.89 -21.42 22.95
CA ASP A 72 -3.87 -21.33 21.87
C ASP A 72 -4.50 -19.92 21.79
N VAL A 73 -4.63 -19.23 22.94
CA VAL A 73 -5.10 -17.84 23.00
C VAL A 73 -4.23 -16.90 22.17
N MET A 74 -2.90 -17.08 22.20
CA MET A 74 -1.97 -16.23 21.42
C MET A 74 -2.11 -16.51 19.92
N THR A 75 -2.17 -17.78 19.52
CA THR A 75 -2.32 -18.16 18.11
C THR A 75 -3.68 -17.76 17.55
N ASP A 76 -4.74 -17.95 18.34
CA ASP A 76 -6.10 -17.54 17.98
C ASP A 76 -6.20 -16.03 17.85
N PHE A 77 -5.50 -15.26 18.69
CA PHE A 77 -5.45 -13.80 18.56
C PHE A 77 -4.88 -13.37 17.21
N ILE A 78 -3.79 -13.99 16.77
CA ILE A 78 -3.22 -13.70 15.43
C ILE A 78 -4.20 -14.11 14.33
N ALA A 79 -4.83 -15.28 14.44
CA ALA A 79 -5.84 -15.72 13.47
C ALA A 79 -7.02 -14.74 13.37
N MET A 80 -7.50 -14.22 14.51
CA MET A 80 -8.54 -13.19 14.55
C MET A 80 -8.06 -11.88 13.89
N LEU A 81 -6.82 -11.44 14.13
CA LEU A 81 -6.26 -10.28 13.43
C LEU A 81 -6.20 -10.52 11.92
N LYS A 82 -5.72 -11.69 11.48
CA LYS A 82 -5.67 -12.03 10.04
C LYS A 82 -7.05 -11.92 9.40
N ASN A 83 -8.06 -12.53 10.02
CA ASN A 83 -9.44 -12.47 9.55
C ASN A 83 -9.98 -11.03 9.53
N ASN A 84 -9.68 -10.26 10.58
CA ASN A 84 -10.10 -8.87 10.66
C ASN A 84 -9.45 -7.99 9.59
N PHE A 85 -8.22 -8.28 9.19
CA PHE A 85 -7.51 -7.55 8.15
C PHE A 85 -7.78 -8.05 6.74
N ALA A 86 -8.21 -9.30 6.55
CA ALA A 86 -8.45 -9.91 5.25
C ALA A 86 -9.40 -9.06 4.37
N GLY A 87 -10.48 -8.55 4.97
CA GLY A 87 -11.48 -7.75 4.25
C GLY A 87 -11.35 -6.23 4.39
N ARG A 88 -10.30 -5.70 5.03
CA ARG A 88 -10.17 -4.24 5.24
C ARG A 88 -9.90 -3.45 3.97
N LEU A 89 -9.48 -4.12 2.91
CA LEU A 89 -9.29 -3.55 1.58
C LEU A 89 -10.44 -3.92 0.63
N ASP A 90 -11.44 -4.66 1.11
CA ASP A 90 -12.59 -5.04 0.29
C ASP A 90 -13.38 -3.79 -0.08
N GLY A 91 -13.64 -3.62 -1.38
CA GLY A 91 -14.28 -2.43 -1.93
C GLY A 91 -13.32 -1.31 -2.35
N LEU A 92 -12.04 -1.37 -1.93
CA LEU A 92 -10.99 -0.52 -2.50
C LEU A 92 -10.40 -1.21 -3.74
N ASP A 93 -11.08 -1.04 -4.87
CA ASP A 93 -10.59 -1.49 -6.17
C ASP A 93 -9.57 -0.47 -6.70
N LEU A 94 -8.38 -0.47 -6.10
CA LEU A 94 -7.24 0.31 -6.56
C LEU A 94 -6.29 -0.62 -7.32
N PRO A 95 -6.32 -0.61 -8.67
CA PRO A 95 -5.48 -1.48 -9.46
C PRO A 95 -4.01 -1.18 -9.23
N THR A 96 -3.21 -2.23 -9.01
CA THR A 96 -1.75 -2.14 -8.87
C THR A 96 -1.13 -1.44 -10.07
N GLU A 97 -1.69 -1.63 -11.27
CA GLU A 97 -1.21 -1.00 -12.51
C GLU A 97 -1.36 0.53 -12.47
N LEU A 98 -2.45 1.05 -11.88
CA LEU A 98 -2.64 2.49 -11.69
C LEU A 98 -1.71 3.02 -10.60
N ALA A 99 -1.46 2.25 -9.54
CA ALA A 99 -0.46 2.55 -8.53
C ALA A 99 0.93 2.72 -9.15
N VAL A 100 1.36 1.75 -9.95
CA VAL A 100 2.64 1.79 -10.67
C VAL A 100 2.66 2.97 -11.64
N PHE A 101 1.59 3.21 -12.41
CA PHE A 101 1.51 4.35 -13.34
C PHE A 101 1.70 5.70 -12.65
N VAL A 102 1.12 5.93 -11.47
CA VAL A 102 1.28 7.20 -10.75
C VAL A 102 2.67 7.31 -10.11
N ARG A 103 3.29 6.20 -9.71
CA ARG A 103 4.68 6.23 -9.22
C ARG A 103 5.67 6.47 -10.35
N ASP A 104 5.50 5.74 -11.44
CA ASP A 104 6.39 5.75 -12.58
C ASP A 104 5.65 5.43 -13.88
N PRO A 105 5.13 6.45 -14.58
CA PRO A 105 4.45 6.27 -15.87
C PRO A 105 5.40 5.81 -16.98
N PHE A 106 6.72 5.77 -16.77
CA PHE A 106 7.70 5.34 -17.77
C PHE A 106 7.95 3.83 -17.77
N THR A 107 7.56 3.15 -16.69
CA THR A 107 7.70 1.68 -16.56
C THR A 107 6.45 0.88 -16.93
N VAL A 108 5.31 1.54 -17.09
CA VAL A 108 4.04 0.85 -17.38
C VAL A 108 3.92 0.47 -18.84
N ALA A 109 3.35 -0.71 -19.10
CA ALA A 109 3.03 -1.13 -20.46
C ALA A 109 1.88 -0.28 -21.02
N ILE A 110 2.07 0.19 -22.26
CA ILE A 110 1.04 0.93 -23.02
C ILE A 110 -0.06 -0.04 -23.47
N GLU A 111 0.34 -1.24 -23.86
CA GLU A 111 -0.54 -2.34 -24.21
C GLU A 111 -0.99 -3.07 -22.95
N GLY A 112 -2.29 -3.24 -22.79
CA GLY A 112 -2.88 -3.88 -21.61
C GLY A 112 -4.18 -3.22 -21.18
N ASP A 113 -4.58 -3.47 -19.94
CA ASP A 113 -5.84 -2.99 -19.37
C ASP A 113 -5.70 -1.65 -18.61
N LEU A 114 -4.52 -1.02 -18.64
CA LEU A 114 -4.26 0.25 -17.94
C LEU A 114 -5.24 1.35 -18.34
N SER A 115 -5.51 1.53 -19.65
CA SER A 115 -6.46 2.54 -20.13
C SER A 115 -7.88 2.24 -19.67
N ALA A 116 -8.29 0.97 -19.70
CA ALA A 116 -9.62 0.53 -19.28
C ALA A 116 -9.81 0.72 -17.77
N ARG A 117 -8.77 0.41 -16.98
CA ARG A 117 -8.74 0.67 -15.53
C ARG A 117 -8.77 2.16 -15.22
N ALA A 118 -8.00 2.97 -15.95
CA ALA A 118 -8.02 4.42 -15.83
C ALA A 118 -9.41 4.99 -16.16
N LYS A 119 -10.09 4.46 -17.19
CA LYS A 119 -11.46 4.83 -17.57
C LYS A 119 -12.49 4.43 -16.52
N LYS A 120 -12.34 3.24 -15.92
CA LYS A 120 -13.18 2.80 -14.81
C LYS A 120 -13.04 3.73 -13.60
N LEU A 121 -11.81 4.12 -13.26
CA LEU A 121 -11.52 5.04 -12.16
C LEU A 121 -12.01 6.47 -12.46
N VAL A 122 -11.81 6.94 -13.68
CA VAL A 122 -12.16 8.28 -14.13
C VAL A 122 -13.01 8.20 -15.41
N PRO A 123 -14.35 8.04 -15.30
CA PRO A 123 -15.24 7.81 -16.45
C PRO A 123 -15.22 8.88 -17.55
N SER A 124 -14.71 10.07 -17.22
CA SER A 124 -14.63 11.20 -18.14
C SER A 124 -13.41 11.21 -19.07
N ILE A 125 -12.42 10.32 -18.89
CA ILE A 125 -11.26 10.29 -19.79
C ILE A 125 -11.58 9.61 -21.13
N ASP A 126 -10.78 9.89 -22.14
CA ASP A 126 -10.78 9.16 -23.41
C ASP A 126 -9.59 8.20 -23.44
N GLU A 127 -9.85 6.90 -23.62
CA GLU A 127 -8.83 5.84 -23.57
C GLU A 127 -7.82 5.92 -24.71
N GLY A 128 -8.27 6.23 -25.93
CA GLY A 128 -7.39 6.36 -27.09
C GLY A 128 -6.46 7.57 -26.94
N LYS A 129 -6.99 8.70 -26.46
CA LYS A 129 -6.18 9.88 -26.17
C LYS A 129 -5.26 9.67 -24.97
N PHE A 130 -5.68 8.89 -23.97
CA PHE A 130 -4.84 8.52 -22.83
C PHE A 130 -3.62 7.73 -23.30
N THR A 131 -3.82 6.66 -24.08
CA THR A 131 -2.73 5.80 -24.57
C THR A 131 -1.76 6.55 -25.49
N LEU A 132 -2.26 7.34 -26.45
CA LEU A 132 -1.39 8.17 -27.30
C LEU A 132 -0.56 9.17 -26.48
N LYS A 133 -1.16 9.80 -25.47
CA LYS A 133 -0.42 10.72 -24.61
C LYS A 133 0.57 10.03 -23.69
N LEU A 134 0.35 8.75 -23.39
CA LEU A 134 1.28 7.98 -22.58
C LEU A 134 2.52 7.66 -23.41
N VAL A 135 2.34 7.31 -24.68
CA VAL A 135 3.46 7.17 -25.65
C VAL A 135 4.27 8.47 -25.75
N ASP A 136 3.60 9.61 -25.92
CA ASP A 136 4.26 10.93 -25.98
C ASP A 136 5.08 11.19 -24.70
N MET A 137 4.50 10.91 -23.53
CA MET A 137 5.16 11.08 -22.23
C MET A 137 6.37 10.16 -22.09
N GLN A 138 6.21 8.86 -22.34
CA GLN A 138 7.25 7.85 -22.20
C GLN A 138 8.43 8.07 -23.15
N SER A 139 8.20 8.72 -24.28
CA SER A 139 9.26 9.09 -25.24
C SER A 139 10.10 10.30 -24.79
N SER A 140 9.67 11.02 -23.74
CA SER A 140 10.34 12.24 -23.28
C SER A 140 11.38 11.95 -22.21
N VAL A 141 12.65 12.04 -22.59
CA VAL A 141 13.81 11.90 -21.67
C VAL A 141 13.78 12.99 -20.60
N THR A 142 13.35 14.22 -20.94
CA THR A 142 13.25 15.33 -20.00
C THR A 142 12.24 15.02 -18.89
N MET A 143 11.06 14.52 -19.25
CA MET A 143 10.03 14.20 -18.26
C MET A 143 10.44 13.02 -17.37
N ALA A 144 11.16 12.03 -17.91
CA ALA A 144 11.73 10.94 -17.12
C ALA A 144 12.76 11.46 -16.10
N GLN A 145 13.60 12.41 -16.52
CA GLN A 145 14.59 13.05 -15.63
C GLN A 145 13.90 13.90 -14.54
N GLU A 146 12.85 14.65 -14.89
CA GLU A 146 12.05 15.43 -13.95
C GLU A 146 11.41 14.53 -12.88
N LEU A 147 10.82 13.40 -13.29
CA LEU A 147 10.29 12.41 -12.36
C LEU A 147 11.37 11.87 -11.42
N SER A 148 12.51 11.45 -11.97
CA SER A 148 13.62 10.91 -11.18
C SER A 148 14.20 11.93 -10.20
N THR A 149 14.25 13.21 -10.58
CA THR A 149 14.86 14.28 -9.79
C THR A 149 13.91 14.80 -8.71
N ASN A 150 12.64 15.00 -9.04
CA ASN A 150 11.68 15.69 -8.17
C ASN A 150 10.71 14.73 -7.45
N GLY A 151 10.65 13.48 -7.89
CA GLY A 151 9.71 12.48 -7.41
C GLY A 151 8.29 12.65 -7.95
N PRO A 152 7.40 11.68 -7.72
CA PRO A 152 6.09 11.62 -8.37
C PRO A 152 5.17 12.80 -8.03
N ALA A 153 5.15 13.24 -6.77
CA ALA A 153 4.22 14.29 -6.32
C ALA A 153 4.49 15.63 -7.03
N MET A 154 5.75 16.06 -7.10
CA MET A 154 6.14 17.28 -7.80
C MET A 154 5.99 17.12 -9.32
N PHE A 155 6.42 15.98 -9.86
CA PHE A 155 6.25 15.68 -11.28
C PHE A 155 4.80 15.87 -11.75
N TRP A 156 3.84 15.24 -11.08
CA TRP A 156 2.43 15.35 -11.48
C TRP A 156 1.85 16.75 -11.27
N THR A 157 2.39 17.52 -10.33
CA THR A 157 2.03 18.93 -10.14
C THR A 157 2.43 19.76 -11.36
N ASP A 158 3.63 19.52 -11.90
CA ASP A 158 4.23 20.32 -12.97
C ASP A 158 3.80 19.89 -14.38
N VAL A 159 3.38 18.64 -14.59
CA VAL A 159 2.90 18.14 -15.90
C VAL A 159 1.86 19.07 -16.50
N ASN A 160 2.03 19.50 -17.74
CA ASN A 160 1.11 20.45 -18.38
C ASN A 160 -0.27 19.80 -18.65
N ALA A 161 -1.32 20.33 -18.01
CA ALA A 161 -2.68 19.82 -18.14
C ALA A 161 -3.28 19.99 -19.55
N HIS A 162 -2.84 20.99 -20.32
CA HIS A 162 -3.27 21.17 -21.70
C HIS A 162 -2.66 20.14 -22.65
N GLN A 163 -1.42 19.72 -22.36
CA GLN A 163 -0.73 18.72 -23.17
C GLN A 163 -1.15 17.29 -22.79
N PHE A 164 -1.32 17.01 -21.48
CA PHE A 164 -1.60 15.67 -20.94
C PHE A 164 -2.89 15.60 -20.10
N PRO A 165 -4.07 16.03 -20.63
CA PRO A 165 -5.28 16.20 -19.82
C PRO A 165 -5.79 14.91 -19.18
N ASN A 166 -5.90 13.81 -19.95
CA ASN A 166 -6.42 12.54 -19.44
C ASN A 166 -5.47 11.90 -18.43
N ILE A 167 -4.16 11.91 -18.73
CA ILE A 167 -3.12 11.30 -17.90
C ILE A 167 -3.00 12.03 -16.57
N LYS A 168 -2.88 13.36 -16.60
CA LYS A 168 -2.81 14.18 -15.39
C LYS A 168 -4.07 14.04 -14.54
N LYS A 169 -5.25 13.94 -15.17
CA LYS A 169 -6.50 13.75 -14.43
C LYS A 169 -6.53 12.44 -13.64
N VAL A 170 -6.08 11.34 -14.23
CA VAL A 170 -5.99 10.03 -13.55
C VAL A 170 -5.01 10.10 -12.40
N ALA A 171 -3.82 10.68 -12.62
CA ALA A 171 -2.81 10.83 -11.58
C ALA A 171 -3.30 11.68 -10.41
N ILE A 172 -3.91 12.85 -10.67
CA ILE A 172 -4.44 13.72 -9.62
C ILE A 172 -5.54 13.02 -8.83
N VAL A 173 -6.50 12.38 -9.51
CA VAL A 173 -7.59 11.67 -8.83
C VAL A 173 -7.00 10.67 -7.84
N MET A 174 -6.01 9.90 -8.27
CA MET A 174 -5.45 8.86 -7.42
C MET A 174 -4.54 9.41 -6.30
N LEU A 175 -3.74 10.45 -6.57
CA LEU A 175 -2.95 11.14 -5.54
C LEU A 175 -3.82 11.90 -4.53
N SER A 176 -5.02 12.33 -4.93
CA SER A 176 -5.98 13.01 -4.06
C SER A 176 -6.81 12.08 -3.19
N MET A 177 -6.74 10.76 -3.40
CA MET A 177 -7.37 9.80 -2.51
C MET A 177 -6.56 9.70 -1.22
N PHE A 178 -7.19 10.03 -0.10
CA PHE A 178 -6.63 9.90 1.23
C PHE A 178 -7.53 9.01 2.08
N GLY A 179 -6.93 8.15 2.89
CA GLY A 179 -7.66 7.40 3.90
C GLY A 179 -7.87 8.25 5.14
N SER A 180 -9.10 8.36 5.63
CA SER A 180 -9.35 8.83 6.99
C SER A 180 -9.29 7.64 7.95
N THR A 181 -8.32 7.62 8.87
CA THR A 181 -8.25 6.59 9.92
C THR A 181 -9.16 6.89 11.12
N TYR A 182 -9.80 8.05 11.14
CA TYR A 182 -10.76 8.49 12.16
C TYR A 182 -11.94 9.19 11.48
N THR A 183 -13.13 8.62 11.63
CA THR A 183 -14.43 9.23 11.33
C THR A 183 -15.28 9.21 12.58
#